data_AF-A0A7S4MUW5-F1
#
_entry.id   AF-A0A7S4MUW5-F1
#
_cell.length_a   1.000
_cell.length_b   1.000
_cell.length_c   1.000
_cell.angle_alpha   90.00
_cell.angle_beta   90.00
_cell.angle_gamma   90.00
#
_symmetry.space_group_name_H-M   'P 1'
#
loop_
_entity.id
_entity.type
_entity.pdbx_description
1 polymer ?
#
loop_
_entity_poly.entity_id
_entity_poly.type
_entity_poly.pdbx_seq_one_letter_code
_entity_poly.pdbx_strand_id
1 'polypeptide(L)'
;VVDDASDASDADADDAVRCPSVLWSDEFDSPRDSLDLSKWEPMIGTGVDYYGPQGEGWGNDELQHYLAENAAVSNGTLKIVARKESTVRFSGGYTSARLRTKNLGGEFLHG
;
A
#
# COMPACT_ATOMS: atom_id res chain seq x y z
N VAL A 1 56.73 -18.34 15.11
CA VAL A 1 56.42 -19.55 15.89
C VAL A 1 56.73 -19.19 17.34
N VAL A 2 55.76 -18.86 18.18
CA VAL A 2 54.40 -19.39 18.33
C VAL A 2 53.36 -18.29 18.58
N ASP A 3 52.15 -18.59 18.14
CA ASP A 3 50.85 -18.03 18.50
C ASP A 3 50.61 -18.03 20.02
N ASP A 4 49.73 -17.15 20.52
CA ASP A 4 48.39 -17.57 20.97
C ASP A 4 47.65 -16.41 21.65
N ALA A 5 46.37 -16.28 21.31
CA ALA A 5 45.46 -15.24 21.75
C ALA A 5 44.83 -15.59 23.12
N SER A 6 44.53 -14.58 23.92
CA SER A 6 43.45 -14.65 24.93
C SER A 6 42.76 -13.29 24.90
N ASP A 7 41.66 -13.21 24.17
CA ASP A 7 40.30 -13.43 24.69
C ASP A 7 39.93 -12.39 25.75
N ALA A 8 39.67 -11.17 25.26
CA ALA A 8 38.63 -10.36 25.83
C ALA A 8 37.43 -10.57 24.90
N SER A 9 36.48 -11.40 25.35
CA SER A 9 35.18 -11.56 24.74
C SER A 9 34.50 -10.19 24.67
N ASP A 10 34.65 -9.53 23.51
CA ASP A 10 33.94 -8.32 23.13
C ASP A 10 32.47 -8.70 22.88
N ALA A 11 31.77 -8.91 24.00
CA ALA A 11 30.32 -8.87 24.02
C ALA A 11 29.91 -7.44 23.62
N ASP A 12 28.97 -7.35 22.68
CA ASP A 12 28.32 -6.12 22.16
C ASP A 12 28.86 -5.51 20.85
N ALA A 13 29.52 -6.28 19.98
CA ALA A 13 29.76 -5.88 18.59
C ALA A 13 28.58 -6.18 17.61
N ASP A 14 27.46 -6.74 18.08
CA ASP A 14 26.38 -7.25 17.21
C ASP A 14 25.14 -6.35 17.09
N ASP A 15 25.19 -5.14 17.66
CA ASP A 15 24.19 -4.10 17.36
C ASP A 15 24.88 -2.90 16.72
N ALA A 16 25.58 -3.16 15.62
CA ALA A 16 25.95 -2.12 14.67
C ALA A 16 24.66 -1.35 14.35
N VAL A 17 24.53 -0.15 14.93
CA VAL A 17 23.40 0.76 14.78
C VAL A 17 22.91 0.71 13.34
N ARG A 18 21.83 -0.04 13.10
CA ARG A 18 21.24 -0.15 11.78
C ARG A 18 20.55 1.18 11.53
N CYS A 19 21.21 2.09 10.82
CA CYS A 19 20.52 3.22 10.22
C CYS A 19 19.63 2.64 9.11
N PRO A 20 18.30 2.60 9.28
CA PRO A 20 17.43 2.06 8.24
C PRO A 20 17.57 2.91 6.97
N SER A 21 17.80 2.26 5.83
CA SER A 21 17.81 2.91 4.53
C SER A 21 16.41 2.86 3.92
N VAL A 22 16.01 3.93 3.22
CA VAL A 22 14.72 3.98 2.53
C VAL A 22 14.78 3.03 1.32
N LEU A 23 14.00 1.95 1.37
CA LEU A 23 13.88 0.99 0.27
C LEU A 23 12.83 1.42 -0.76
N TRP A 24 11.77 2.08 -0.31
CA TRP A 24 10.66 2.55 -1.15
C TRP A 24 9.93 3.69 -0.45
N SER A 25 9.49 4.69 -1.23
CA SER A 25 8.67 5.77 -0.74
C SER A 25 7.79 6.33 -1.85
N ASP A 26 6.72 7.01 -1.44
CA ASP A 26 5.90 7.85 -2.30
C ASP A 26 5.42 9.06 -1.49
N GLU A 27 5.96 10.24 -1.81
CA GLU A 27 5.67 11.49 -1.10
C GLU A 27 4.45 12.22 -1.72
N PHE A 28 3.85 11.65 -2.77
CA PHE A 28 2.68 12.20 -3.46
C PHE A 28 2.86 13.65 -3.94
N ASP A 29 4.07 13.99 -4.36
CA ASP A 29 4.51 15.30 -4.80
C ASP A 29 4.74 15.36 -6.32
N SER A 30 4.11 14.44 -7.06
CA SER A 30 4.27 14.36 -8.51
C SER A 30 3.87 15.71 -9.17
N PRO A 31 4.59 16.18 -10.21
CA PRO A 31 4.35 17.51 -10.79
C PRO A 31 2.95 17.74 -11.36
N ARG A 32 2.15 16.68 -11.52
CA ARG A 32 0.80 16.71 -12.07
C ARG A 32 -0.28 16.39 -11.02
N ASP A 33 0.09 16.31 -9.74
CA ASP A 33 -0.81 15.87 -8.66
C ASP A 33 -1.55 14.57 -9.03
N SER A 34 -0.84 13.65 -9.68
CA SER A 34 -1.40 12.39 -10.16
C SER A 34 -0.88 11.20 -9.37
N LEU A 35 -1.73 10.20 -9.16
CA LEU A 35 -1.34 8.91 -8.61
C LEU A 35 -0.32 8.24 -9.54
N ASP A 36 0.81 7.79 -8.98
CA ASP A 36 1.82 7.05 -9.73
C ASP A 36 1.35 5.61 -9.97
N LEU A 37 0.86 5.33 -11.18
CA LEU A 37 0.39 4.00 -11.56
C LEU A 37 1.50 2.96 -11.76
N SER A 38 2.77 3.38 -11.72
CA SER A 38 3.90 2.44 -11.64
C SER A 38 4.12 1.93 -10.22
N LYS A 39 3.47 2.54 -9.22
CA LYS A 39 3.52 2.18 -7.79
C LYS A 39 2.18 1.66 -7.26
N TRP A 40 1.07 2.20 -7.75
CA TRP A 40 -0.27 1.92 -7.25
C TRP A 40 -1.22 1.41 -8.33
N GLU A 41 -1.92 0.32 -8.03
CA GLU A 41 -3.00 -0.23 -8.83
C GLU A 41 -4.35 0.00 -8.12
N PRO A 42 -5.29 0.75 -8.72
CA PRO A 42 -6.67 0.82 -8.26
C PRO A 42 -7.39 -0.51 -8.43
N MET A 43 -7.98 -1.01 -7.35
CA MET A 43 -8.86 -2.16 -7.36
C MET A 43 -10.31 -1.70 -7.53
N ILE A 44 -10.96 -2.11 -8.61
CA ILE A 44 -12.27 -1.58 -9.02
C ILE A 44 -13.40 -2.55 -8.64
N GLY A 45 -14.60 -2.06 -8.35
CA GLY A 45 -15.74 -2.93 -8.13
C GLY A 45 -15.94 -3.35 -6.68
N THR A 46 -16.72 -4.42 -6.52
CA THR A 46 -17.14 -4.99 -5.24
C THR A 46 -16.37 -6.27 -4.89
N GLY A 47 -15.29 -6.58 -5.63
CA GLY A 47 -14.44 -7.75 -5.42
C GLY A 47 -14.72 -8.91 -6.37
N VAL A 48 -15.85 -8.86 -7.10
CA VAL A 48 -16.27 -9.93 -8.02
C VAL A 48 -15.26 -10.15 -9.15
N ASP A 49 -14.68 -9.09 -9.72
CA ASP A 49 -13.69 -9.21 -10.80
C ASP A 49 -12.37 -9.86 -10.36
N TYR A 50 -12.10 -9.88 -9.05
CA TYR A 50 -10.85 -10.40 -8.49
C TYR A 50 -11.00 -11.81 -7.91
N TYR A 51 -12.17 -12.12 -7.37
CA TYR A 51 -12.39 -13.36 -6.62
C TYR A 51 -13.65 -14.11 -7.05
N GLY A 52 -14.32 -13.74 -8.15
CA GLY A 52 -15.56 -14.36 -8.59
C GLY A 52 -16.78 -13.95 -7.76
N PRO A 53 -17.96 -14.57 -7.97
CA PRO A 53 -19.19 -14.20 -7.27
C PRO A 53 -19.09 -14.24 -5.74
N GLN A 54 -18.30 -15.17 -5.19
CA GLN A 54 -18.01 -15.26 -3.75
C GLN A 54 -17.17 -14.11 -3.21
N GLY A 55 -16.57 -13.33 -4.10
CA GLY A 55 -15.80 -12.13 -3.81
C GLY A 55 -16.65 -10.87 -3.64
N GLU A 56 -17.96 -10.95 -3.88
CA GLU A 56 -18.86 -9.83 -3.65
C GLU A 56 -18.75 -9.33 -2.20
N GLY A 57 -18.71 -8.02 -2.03
CA GLY A 57 -18.46 -7.40 -0.72
C GLY A 57 -17.04 -7.62 -0.20
N TRP A 58 -16.09 -7.95 -1.09
CA TRP A 58 -14.67 -8.18 -0.76
C TRP A 58 -14.43 -9.21 0.36
N GLY A 59 -15.38 -10.13 0.55
CA GLY A 59 -15.34 -11.16 1.60
C GLY A 59 -15.72 -10.69 3.00
N ASN A 60 -16.14 -9.42 3.17
CA ASN A 60 -16.51 -8.83 4.47
C ASN A 60 -17.80 -8.00 4.41
N ASP A 61 -18.72 -8.33 3.49
CA ASP A 61 -19.98 -7.61 3.28
C ASP A 61 -19.80 -6.09 3.09
N GLU A 62 -18.71 -5.69 2.43
CA GLU A 62 -18.41 -4.28 2.15
C GLU A 62 -19.48 -3.66 1.24
N LEU A 63 -19.99 -2.47 1.60
CA LEU A 63 -21.04 -1.76 0.85
C LEU A 63 -20.48 -0.86 -0.26
N GLN A 64 -19.17 -0.64 -0.27
CA GLN A 64 -18.52 0.28 -1.20
C GLN A 64 -18.32 -0.39 -2.56
N HIS A 65 -18.61 0.36 -3.63
CA HIS A 65 -18.06 0.08 -4.95
C HIS A 65 -16.76 0.90 -5.09
N TYR A 66 -15.62 0.23 -5.24
CA TYR A 66 -14.35 0.95 -5.38
C TYR A 66 -14.16 1.51 -6.80
N LEU A 67 -13.77 2.78 -6.89
CA LEU A 67 -13.53 3.52 -8.14
C LEU A 67 -12.17 4.22 -8.07
N ALA A 68 -11.48 4.29 -9.22
CA ALA A 68 -10.19 4.97 -9.30
C ALA A 68 -10.28 6.47 -9.01
N GLU A 69 -11.38 7.13 -9.42
CA GLU A 69 -11.61 8.56 -9.22
C GLU A 69 -11.75 8.98 -7.74
N ASN A 70 -11.97 8.02 -6.85
CA ASN A 70 -12.01 8.25 -5.39
C ASN A 70 -10.61 8.25 -4.75
N ALA A 71 -9.54 7.99 -5.52
CA ALA A 71 -8.15 8.21 -5.13
C ALA A 71 -7.57 9.37 -5.94
N ALA A 72 -7.19 10.44 -5.26
CA ALA A 72 -6.61 11.62 -5.90
C ALA A 72 -5.37 12.09 -5.13
N VAL A 73 -4.31 12.41 -5.86
CA VAL A 73 -3.17 13.14 -5.28
C VAL A 73 -3.46 14.63 -5.40
N SER A 74 -3.15 15.40 -4.37
CA SER A 74 -3.11 16.87 -4.45
C SER A 74 -2.53 17.45 -3.18
N ASN A 75 -1.82 18.56 -3.32
CA ASN A 75 -1.16 19.27 -2.21
C ASN A 75 -0.22 18.35 -1.42
N GLY A 76 0.57 17.51 -2.10
CA GLY A 76 1.56 16.63 -1.46
C GLY A 76 0.94 15.49 -0.64
N THR A 77 -0.30 15.10 -0.91
CA THR A 77 -0.99 14.02 -0.18
C THR A 77 -1.85 13.17 -1.10
N LEU A 78 -1.92 11.88 -0.80
CA LEU A 78 -2.96 10.99 -1.31
C LEU A 78 -4.26 11.18 -0.54
N LYS A 79 -5.36 11.38 -1.27
CA LYS A 79 -6.71 11.47 -0.73
C LYS A 79 -7.53 10.28 -1.20
N ILE A 80 -7.93 9.43 -0.26
CA ILE A 80 -8.93 8.39 -0.47
C ILE A 80 -10.25 8.92 0.07
N VAL A 81 -11.26 9.07 -0.80
CA VAL A 81 -12.53 9.68 -0.44
C VAL A 81 -13.65 8.66 -0.52
N ALA A 82 -14.19 8.27 0.63
CA ALA A 82 -15.45 7.55 0.67
C ALA A 82 -16.62 8.53 0.47
N ARG A 83 -17.55 8.23 -0.42
CA ARG A 83 -18.72 9.06 -0.72
C ARG A 83 -19.98 8.24 -0.52
N LYS A 84 -21.00 8.88 0.06
CA LYS A 84 -22.37 8.37 0.01
C LYS A 84 -22.98 8.82 -1.30
N GLU A 85 -23.33 7.88 -2.15
CA GLU A 85 -23.92 8.16 -3.45
C GLU A 85 -25.43 8.32 -3.31
N SER A 86 -25.96 9.38 -3.90
CA SER A 86 -27.42 9.62 -3.93
C SER A 86 -28.13 8.80 -5.01
N THR A 87 -27.39 8.24 -5.96
CA THR A 87 -27.93 7.46 -7.08
C THR A 87 -27.84 5.96 -6.83
N VAL A 88 -28.88 5.21 -7.24
CA VAL A 88 -28.96 3.73 -7.19
C VAL A 88 -27.97 3.00 -8.11
N ARG A 89 -26.98 3.70 -8.67
CA ARG A 89 -25.98 3.12 -9.60
C ARG A 89 -25.14 2.03 -8.93
N PHE A 90 -25.01 2.07 -7.61
CA PHE A 90 -24.23 1.10 -6.84
C PHE A 90 -25.10 0.51 -5.73
N SER A 91 -25.17 -0.82 -5.67
CA SER A 91 -26.07 -1.57 -4.79
C SER A 91 -25.94 -1.22 -3.31
N GLY A 92 -24.73 -0.87 -2.85
CA GLY A 92 -24.50 -0.45 -1.46
C GLY A 92 -24.61 1.06 -1.20
N GLY A 93 -24.78 1.89 -2.22
CA GLY A 93 -24.96 3.34 -2.07
C GLY A 93 -23.71 4.11 -1.60
N TYR A 94 -22.53 3.49 -1.64
CA TYR A 94 -21.26 4.13 -1.31
C TYR A 94 -20.20 3.86 -2.38
N THR A 95 -19.31 4.82 -2.60
CA THR A 95 -18.07 4.66 -3.37
C THR A 95 -16.87 4.95 -2.51
N SER A 96 -15.72 4.40 -2.85
CA SER A 96 -14.42 4.68 -2.23
C SER A 96 -13.30 4.32 -3.19
N ALA A 97 -12.03 4.36 -2.76
CA ALA A 97 -10.92 3.77 -3.49
C ALA A 97 -10.23 2.68 -2.67
N ARG A 98 -9.71 1.67 -3.37
CA ARG A 98 -8.88 0.59 -2.83
C ARG A 98 -7.66 0.50 -3.73
N LEU A 99 -6.46 0.64 -3.18
CA LEU A 99 -5.20 0.63 -3.93
C LEU A 99 -4.33 -0.54 -3.46
N ARG A 100 -3.51 -1.09 -4.35
CA ARG A 100 -2.47 -2.07 -4.01
C ARG A 100 -1.17 -1.81 -4.78
N THR A 101 -0.05 -2.30 -4.26
CA THR A 101 1.28 -2.20 -4.89
C THR A 101 1.73 -3.51 -5.56
N LYS A 102 0.77 -4.42 -5.81
CA LYS A 102 1.06 -5.79 -6.22
C LYS A 102 1.84 -5.82 -7.55
N ASN A 103 3.01 -6.46 -7.57
CA ASN A 103 3.96 -6.46 -8.70
C ASN A 103 4.48 -5.07 -9.13
N LEU A 104 4.37 -4.03 -8.28
CA LEU A 104 4.76 -2.64 -8.57
C LEU A 104 5.92 -2.15 -7.70
N GLY A 105 6.74 -3.07 -7.19
CA GLY A 105 7.94 -2.75 -6.40
C GLY A 105 7.68 -2.33 -4.94
N GLY A 106 6.41 -2.25 -4.51
CA GLY A 106 6.01 -2.00 -3.12
C GLY A 106 5.67 -3.27 -2.34
N GLU A 107 6.28 -4.41 -2.68
CA GLU A 107 6.13 -5.69 -1.99
C GLU A 107 7.41 -6.01 -1.22
N PHE A 108 7.30 -6.20 0.10
CA PHE A 108 8.44 -6.47 0.97
C PHE A 108 8.17 -7.69 1.84
N LEU A 109 9.15 -8.58 1.89
CA LEU A 109 9.24 -9.67 2.86
C LEU A 109 10.35 -9.24 3.83
N HIS A 110 9.97 -8.60 4.94
CA HIS A 110 10.85 -7.93 5.92
C HIS A 110 11.23 -6.47 5.58
N GLY A 111 11.67 -5.71 6.59
CA GLY A 111 12.04 -4.28 6.52
C GLY A 111 13.09 -3.90 7.55
#